data_AF-A0A917F2G4-F1
#
_entry.id   AF-A0A917F2G4-F1
#
_cell.length_a   1.000
_cell.length_b   1.000
_cell.length_c   1.000
_cell.angle_alpha   90.00
_cell.angle_beta   90.00
_cell.angle_gamma   90.00
#
_symmetry.space_group_name_H-M   'P 1'
#
loop_
_entity.id
_entity.type
_entity.pdbx_description
1 polymer ?
#
loop_
_entity_poly.entity_id
_entity_poly.type
_entity_poly.pdbx_seq_one_letter_code
_entity_poly.pdbx_strand_id
1 'polypeptide(L)'
;MISGLVIVSAAVLLLAYRVAPVPEHIHVHLSISVDGVQLVVPANTGIDPVTNVAMPLHTHDTTGIVHVESPVTRTFTLGEFFQDSWHEPLDTTHVGAFTVSPTETLTVFVNQEPVTGDPADIVLTNKLDIDLVFSPLGTPAVASAPFDWPPQY
;
A
#
# COMPACT_ATOMS: atom_id res chain seq x y z
N MET A 1 -59.79 12.06 3.00
CA MET A 1 -59.10 12.49 4.23
C MET A 1 -58.61 11.25 4.96
N ILE A 2 -57.30 11.18 5.24
CA ILE A 2 -56.60 10.35 6.25
C ILE A 2 -56.60 8.83 5.97
N SER A 3 -55.51 8.06 5.97
CA SER A 3 -54.06 8.28 5.96
C SER A 3 -53.44 6.94 5.56
N GLY A 4 -52.51 6.93 4.59
CA GLY A 4 -51.77 5.73 4.22
C GLY A 4 -50.59 5.52 5.17
N LEU A 5 -50.62 4.41 5.91
CA LEU A 5 -49.50 3.90 6.69
C LEU A 5 -48.49 3.28 5.73
N VAL A 6 -47.35 3.93 5.51
CA VAL A 6 -46.22 3.31 4.82
C VAL A 6 -45.35 2.63 5.88
N ILE A 7 -45.50 1.31 5.98
CA ILE A 7 -44.52 0.47 6.66
C ILE A 7 -43.33 0.34 5.70
N VAL A 8 -42.23 1.04 5.96
CA VAL A 8 -40.97 0.75 5.28
C VAL A 8 -40.33 -0.41 6.02
N SER A 9 -40.58 -1.63 5.53
CA SER A 9 -39.83 -2.81 5.95
C SER A 9 -38.38 -2.66 5.49
N ALA A 10 -37.45 -2.70 6.44
CA ALA A 10 -36.04 -2.87 6.18
C ALA A 10 -35.80 -4.27 5.59
N ALA A 11 -35.59 -4.34 4.28
CA ALA A 11 -35.20 -5.55 3.59
C ALA A 11 -34.02 -5.23 2.64
N VAL A 12 -32.84 -5.65 3.08
CA VAL A 12 -31.73 -6.17 2.25
C VAL A 12 -31.41 -5.35 0.99
N LEU A 13 -30.63 -4.29 1.14
CA LEU A 13 -29.90 -3.70 0.01
C LEU A 13 -28.58 -4.47 -0.18
N LEU A 14 -28.70 -5.73 -0.60
CA LEU A 14 -27.57 -6.60 -0.93
C LEU A 14 -27.59 -6.88 -2.44
N LEU A 15 -27.56 -5.83 -3.28
CA LEU A 15 -27.39 -5.98 -4.72
C LEU A 15 -27.01 -4.63 -5.39
N ALA A 16 -25.72 -4.28 -5.35
CA ALA A 16 -24.98 -3.52 -6.38
C ALA A 16 -23.68 -2.91 -5.80
N TYR A 17 -22.66 -3.73 -5.55
CA TYR A 17 -21.28 -3.23 -5.36
C TYR A 17 -20.32 -3.88 -6.37
N ARG A 18 -20.81 -4.12 -7.60
CA ARG A 18 -20.01 -4.79 -8.63
C ARG A 18 -19.65 -3.93 -9.84
N VAL A 19 -20.03 -2.66 -9.93
CA VAL A 19 -19.66 -1.82 -11.11
C VAL A 19 -19.74 -0.29 -10.84
N ALA A 20 -19.37 0.20 -9.66
CA ALA A 20 -19.12 1.63 -9.49
C ALA A 20 -17.61 1.83 -9.32
N PRO A 21 -16.93 2.66 -10.15
CA PRO A 21 -15.55 3.03 -9.85
C PRO A 21 -15.52 3.66 -8.46
N VAL A 22 -14.62 3.17 -7.63
CA VAL A 22 -14.35 3.79 -6.33
C VAL A 22 -13.79 5.20 -6.59
N PRO A 23 -14.24 6.23 -5.85
CA PRO A 23 -13.78 7.61 -6.05
C PRO A 23 -12.26 7.77 -6.01
N GLU A 24 -11.59 7.01 -5.14
CA GLU A 24 -10.13 6.91 -5.14
C GLU A 24 -9.73 5.54 -5.69
N HIS A 25 -8.95 5.54 -6.78
CA HIS A 25 -8.38 4.34 -7.39
C HIS A 25 -6.99 4.67 -7.94
N ILE A 26 -5.95 4.44 -7.15
CA ILE A 26 -4.56 4.68 -7.53
C ILE A 26 -3.70 3.44 -7.25
N HIS A 27 -2.57 3.36 -7.94
CA HIS A 27 -1.63 2.25 -7.81
C HIS A 27 -0.24 2.79 -7.47
N VAL A 28 0.44 2.15 -6.53
CA VAL A 28 1.80 2.47 -6.10
C VAL A 28 2.64 1.20 -6.20
N HIS A 29 3.89 1.31 -6.63
CA HIS A 29 4.81 0.19 -6.59
C HIS A 29 5.73 0.31 -5.37
N LEU A 30 5.89 -0.79 -4.63
CA LEU A 30 6.74 -0.90 -3.45
C LEU A 30 7.74 -2.04 -3.64
N SER A 31 9.03 -1.69 -3.61
CA SER A 31 10.12 -2.65 -3.47
C SER A 31 10.77 -2.55 -2.11
N ILE A 32 11.25 -3.68 -1.61
CA ILE A 32 12.04 -3.74 -0.38
C ILE A 32 13.27 -4.60 -0.69
N SER A 33 14.47 -4.15 -0.37
CA SER A 33 15.69 -4.93 -0.59
C SER A 33 16.68 -4.85 0.55
N VAL A 34 17.45 -5.93 0.72
CA VAL A 34 18.55 -6.03 1.69
C VAL A 34 19.79 -6.50 0.94
N ASP A 35 20.85 -5.70 0.97
CA ASP A 35 22.12 -5.99 0.30
C ASP A 35 21.96 -6.35 -1.19
N GLY A 36 21.03 -5.66 -1.87
CA GLY A 36 20.72 -5.88 -3.29
C GLY A 36 19.82 -7.09 -3.58
N VAL A 37 19.38 -7.83 -2.55
CA VAL A 37 18.41 -8.92 -2.68
C VAL A 37 17.00 -8.38 -2.43
N GLN A 38 16.11 -8.53 -3.41
CA GLN A 38 14.71 -8.14 -3.29
C GLN A 38 13.97 -9.06 -2.32
N LEU A 39 13.20 -8.43 -1.44
CA LEU A 39 12.26 -9.07 -0.52
C LEU A 39 10.87 -9.02 -1.12
N VAL A 40 10.09 -10.05 -0.81
CA VAL A 40 8.72 -10.18 -1.32
C VAL A 40 7.77 -9.31 -0.51
N VAL A 41 7.05 -8.43 -1.20
CA VAL A 41 5.77 -7.88 -0.70
C VAL A 41 4.70 -8.97 -0.92
N PRO A 42 4.06 -9.52 0.14
CA PRO A 42 3.12 -10.62 0.02
C PRO A 42 1.88 -10.24 -0.79
N ALA A 43 1.37 -11.24 -1.51
CA ALA A 43 0.04 -11.18 -2.13
C ALA A 43 -1.06 -11.19 -1.08
N ASN A 44 -2.21 -10.59 -1.42
CA ASN A 44 -3.40 -10.54 -0.57
C ASN A 44 -3.17 -9.83 0.78
N THR A 45 -2.16 -8.96 0.86
CA THR A 45 -1.96 -8.09 2.02
C THR A 45 -3.16 -7.16 2.11
N GLY A 46 -3.75 -7.01 3.30
CA GLY A 46 -4.98 -6.23 3.48
C GLY A 46 -6.26 -6.88 2.96
N ILE A 47 -6.25 -8.15 2.55
CA ILE A 47 -7.47 -8.86 2.10
C ILE A 47 -7.87 -9.92 3.13
N ASP A 48 -9.11 -9.85 3.62
CA ASP A 48 -9.65 -10.85 4.54
C ASP A 48 -9.79 -12.21 3.81
N PRO A 49 -9.14 -13.28 4.29
CA PRO A 49 -9.09 -14.55 3.56
C PRO A 49 -10.40 -15.35 3.58
N VAL A 50 -11.36 -14.96 4.44
CA VAL A 50 -12.65 -15.66 4.59
C VAL A 50 -13.72 -15.00 3.73
N THR A 51 -13.78 -13.67 3.77
CA THR A 51 -14.80 -12.86 3.12
C THR A 51 -14.34 -12.29 1.78
N ASN A 52 -13.04 -12.29 1.51
CA ASN A 52 -12.39 -11.68 0.35
C ASN A 52 -12.68 -10.16 0.24
N VAL A 53 -12.89 -9.51 1.38
CA VAL A 53 -13.05 -8.06 1.47
C VAL A 53 -11.67 -7.44 1.64
N ALA A 54 -11.33 -6.47 0.79
CA ALA A 54 -10.07 -5.75 0.85
C ALA A 54 -10.18 -4.48 1.70
N MET A 55 -9.11 -4.20 2.46
CA MET A 55 -8.86 -2.89 3.05
C MET A 55 -8.59 -1.86 1.95
N PRO A 56 -8.76 -0.55 2.23
CA PRO A 56 -8.51 0.48 1.21
C PRO A 56 -7.13 0.43 0.60
N LEU A 57 -6.11 0.04 1.38
CA LEU A 57 -4.79 -0.28 0.87
C LEU A 57 -4.62 -1.80 0.85
N HIS A 58 -4.23 -2.39 -0.27
CA HIS A 58 -4.04 -3.84 -0.36
C HIS A 58 -3.16 -4.25 -1.55
N THR A 59 -2.76 -5.52 -1.59
CA THR A 59 -2.08 -6.12 -2.74
C THR A 59 -2.87 -7.31 -3.26
N HIS A 60 -2.83 -7.56 -4.58
CA HIS A 60 -3.42 -8.75 -5.16
C HIS A 60 -2.42 -9.88 -5.41
N ASP A 61 -1.15 -9.54 -5.64
CA ASP A 61 -0.09 -10.49 -5.96
C ASP A 61 1.25 -10.05 -5.35
N THR A 62 2.34 -10.72 -5.74
CA THR A 62 3.69 -10.45 -5.24
C THR A 62 4.47 -9.46 -6.10
N THR A 63 3.83 -8.70 -6.98
CA THR A 63 4.51 -7.71 -7.83
C THR A 63 4.97 -6.48 -7.05
N GLY A 64 4.44 -6.27 -5.83
CA GLY A 64 4.68 -5.04 -5.06
C GLY A 64 3.72 -3.90 -5.40
N ILE A 65 2.74 -4.12 -6.29
CA ILE A 65 1.68 -3.13 -6.55
C ILE A 65 0.73 -3.06 -5.35
N VAL A 66 0.75 -1.91 -4.67
CA VAL A 66 -0.19 -1.51 -3.64
C VAL A 66 -1.34 -0.75 -4.31
N HIS A 67 -2.53 -1.29 -4.18
CA HIS A 67 -3.78 -0.68 -4.59
C HIS A 67 -4.26 0.27 -3.50
N VAL A 68 -4.75 1.45 -3.90
CA VAL A 68 -5.55 2.33 -3.05
C VAL A 68 -6.93 2.42 -3.69
N GLU A 69 -7.89 1.75 -3.08
CA GLU A 69 -9.26 1.64 -3.55
C GLU A 69 -10.22 2.02 -2.43
N SER A 70 -10.78 3.23 -2.49
CA SER A 70 -11.55 3.79 -1.39
C SER A 70 -12.85 4.46 -1.85
N PRO A 71 -13.96 4.28 -1.10
CA PRO A 71 -15.21 4.99 -1.36
C PRO A 71 -15.10 6.51 -1.09
N VAL A 72 -13.99 6.97 -0.52
CA VAL A 72 -13.71 8.38 -0.21
C VAL A 72 -12.33 8.78 -0.71
N THR A 73 -12.25 9.96 -1.32
CA THR A 73 -10.97 10.61 -1.64
C THR A 73 -10.40 11.24 -0.38
N ARG A 74 -9.20 10.80 0.01
CA ARG A 74 -8.41 11.36 1.10
C ARG A 74 -6.93 11.08 0.84
N THR A 75 -6.07 11.70 1.63
CA THR A 75 -4.65 11.34 1.68
C THR A 75 -4.50 9.94 2.27
N PHE A 76 -3.71 9.11 1.62
CA PHE A 76 -3.25 7.80 2.11
C PHE A 76 -1.72 7.83 2.21
N THR A 77 -1.15 7.11 3.17
CA THR A 77 0.31 7.05 3.35
C THR A 77 0.83 5.62 3.29
N LEU A 78 2.14 5.47 3.05
CA LEU A 78 2.80 4.19 3.12
C LEU A 78 2.70 3.57 4.53
N GLY A 79 2.74 4.40 5.57
CA GLY A 79 2.54 3.97 6.96
C GLY A 79 1.18 3.30 7.19
N GLU A 80 0.10 3.83 6.60
CA GLU A 80 -1.23 3.20 6.69
C GLU A 80 -1.24 1.81 6.05
N PHE A 81 -0.54 1.60 4.93
CA PHE A 81 -0.43 0.27 4.31
C PHE A 81 0.26 -0.72 5.26
N PHE A 82 1.43 -0.33 5.81
CA PHE A 82 2.19 -1.17 6.73
C PHE A 82 1.41 -1.46 8.02
N GLN A 83 0.81 -0.45 8.66
CA GLN A 83 0.12 -0.59 9.94
C GLN A 83 -1.25 -1.28 9.81
N ASP A 84 -2.12 -0.78 8.93
CA ASP A 84 -3.53 -1.17 8.91
C ASP A 84 -3.79 -2.38 8.02
N SER A 85 -2.97 -2.57 6.97
CA SER A 85 -3.20 -3.62 5.96
C SER A 85 -2.24 -4.79 6.09
N TRP A 86 -0.97 -4.50 6.41
CA TRP A 86 0.07 -5.52 6.57
C TRP A 86 0.31 -5.90 8.05
N HIS A 87 -0.01 -5.01 8.99
CA HIS A 87 0.26 -5.18 10.42
C HIS A 87 1.74 -5.34 10.77
N GLU A 88 2.57 -4.58 10.07
CA GLU A 88 4.03 -4.58 10.14
C GLU A 88 4.52 -3.16 10.48
N PRO A 89 5.60 -2.99 11.25
CA PRO A 89 6.12 -1.66 11.56
C PRO A 89 6.77 -1.01 10.34
N LEU A 90 6.63 0.31 10.23
CA LEU A 90 7.39 1.13 9.31
C LEU A 90 7.81 2.41 10.04
N ASP A 91 9.11 2.63 10.12
CA ASP A 91 9.70 3.90 10.56
C ASP A 91 11.11 4.05 9.97
N THR A 92 11.87 5.07 10.39
CA THR A 92 13.25 5.30 9.94
C THR A 92 14.25 4.16 10.21
N THR A 93 13.87 3.17 11.02
CA THR A 93 14.71 2.04 11.47
C THR A 93 14.04 0.67 11.33
N HIS A 94 12.74 0.61 11.04
CA HIS A 94 11.97 -0.64 10.89
C HIS A 94 11.27 -0.69 9.53
N VAL A 95 11.34 -1.85 8.87
CA VAL A 95 10.54 -2.18 7.67
C VAL A 95 10.05 -3.62 7.83
N GLY A 96 8.81 -3.76 8.31
CA GLY A 96 8.26 -5.04 8.74
C GLY A 96 9.15 -5.77 9.72
N ALA A 97 9.46 -7.03 9.41
CA ALA A 97 10.33 -7.86 10.24
C ALA A 97 11.81 -7.42 10.28
N PHE A 98 12.22 -6.44 9.47
CA PHE A 98 13.61 -5.97 9.37
C PHE A 98 13.84 -4.73 10.23
N THR A 99 14.90 -4.76 11.01
CA THR A 99 15.40 -3.62 11.80
C THR A 99 16.81 -3.28 11.34
N VAL A 100 17.07 -1.99 11.09
CA VAL A 100 18.42 -1.51 10.75
C VAL A 100 19.39 -1.88 11.87
N SER A 101 20.40 -2.69 11.55
CA SER A 101 21.48 -3.00 12.51
C SER A 101 22.51 -1.86 12.59
N PRO A 102 23.42 -1.85 13.58
CA PRO A 102 24.49 -0.85 13.68
C PRO A 102 25.46 -0.81 12.47
N THR A 103 25.41 -1.82 11.61
CA THR A 103 26.25 -1.96 10.42
C THR A 103 25.49 -1.75 9.11
N GLU A 104 24.24 -1.28 9.18
CA GLU A 104 23.39 -1.05 8.02
C GLU A 104 22.86 0.38 7.98
N THR A 105 22.27 0.74 6.85
CA THR A 105 21.51 1.98 6.67
C THR A 105 20.29 1.67 5.82
N LEU A 106 19.12 2.18 6.24
CA LEU A 106 17.93 2.25 5.41
C LEU A 106 17.99 3.52 4.57
N THR A 107 17.98 3.37 3.25
CA THR A 107 17.79 4.47 2.30
C THR A 107 16.45 4.30 1.61
N VAL A 108 15.70 5.39 1.52
CA VAL A 108 14.38 5.42 0.90
C VAL A 108 14.47 6.18 -0.41
N PHE A 109 13.93 5.61 -1.48
CA PHE A 109 13.82 6.28 -2.77
C PHE A 109 12.35 6.46 -3.14
N VAL A 110 12.06 7.59 -3.76
CA VAL A 110 10.77 7.88 -4.39
C VAL A 110 11.04 8.29 -5.82
N ASN A 111 10.51 7.52 -6.77
CA ASN A 111 10.82 7.66 -8.20
C ASN A 111 12.34 7.71 -8.45
N GLN A 112 13.05 6.73 -7.90
CA GLN A 112 14.51 6.56 -7.98
C GLN A 112 15.37 7.67 -7.33
N GLU A 113 14.75 8.72 -6.80
CA GLU A 113 15.46 9.80 -6.10
C GLU A 113 15.46 9.56 -4.58
N PRO A 114 16.61 9.68 -3.90
CA PRO A 114 16.68 9.46 -2.46
C PRO A 114 15.93 10.56 -1.71
N VAL A 115 15.12 10.17 -0.73
CA VAL A 115 14.37 11.07 0.14
C VAL A 115 14.81 10.92 1.59
N THR A 116 14.53 11.93 2.40
CA THR A 116 14.77 11.92 3.84
C THR A 116 13.45 12.09 4.59
N GLY A 117 13.44 11.72 5.87
CA GLY A 117 12.24 11.71 6.71
C GLY A 117 11.78 10.31 7.04
N ASP A 118 10.64 10.22 7.71
CA ASP A 118 10.03 8.93 8.05
C ASP A 118 9.34 8.34 6.81
N PRO A 119 9.69 7.12 6.35
CA PRO A 119 8.99 6.49 5.24
C PRO A 119 7.50 6.28 5.48
N ALA A 120 7.04 6.21 6.73
CA ALA A 120 5.61 6.09 7.05
C ALA A 120 4.80 7.33 6.62
N ASP A 121 5.45 8.49 6.49
CA ASP A 121 4.82 9.76 6.09
C ASP A 121 4.69 9.94 4.57
N ILE A 122 5.19 8.99 3.76
CA ILE A 122 5.12 9.09 2.29
C ILE A 122 3.66 9.07 1.85
N VAL A 123 3.21 10.18 1.24
CA VAL A 123 1.87 10.31 0.66
C VAL A 123 1.81 9.56 -0.67
N LEU A 124 0.83 8.67 -0.78
CA LEU A 124 0.61 7.84 -1.95
C LEU A 124 -0.05 8.65 -3.07
N THR A 125 0.51 8.55 -4.27
CA THR A 125 -0.05 9.13 -5.51
C THR A 125 0.04 8.11 -6.64
N ASN A 126 -0.78 8.26 -7.67
CA ASN A 126 -0.83 7.25 -8.74
C ASN A 126 0.53 7.11 -9.44
N LYS A 127 0.96 5.87 -9.61
CA LYS A 127 2.24 5.42 -10.18
C LYS A 127 3.48 5.90 -9.45
N LEU A 128 3.36 6.21 -8.15
CA LEU A 128 4.52 6.41 -7.30
C LEU A 128 5.31 5.11 -7.20
N ASP A 129 6.64 5.18 -7.33
CA ASP A 129 7.55 4.04 -7.20
C ASP A 129 8.43 4.24 -5.97
N ILE A 130 8.38 3.32 -5.01
CA ILE A 130 9.04 3.44 -3.71
C ILE A 130 9.98 2.26 -3.52
N ASP A 131 11.24 2.55 -3.21
CA ASP A 131 12.20 1.54 -2.78
C ASP A 131 12.63 1.77 -1.33
N LEU A 132 12.51 0.73 -0.51
CA LEU A 132 13.08 0.66 0.84
C LEU A 132 14.33 -0.21 0.81
N VAL A 133 15.52 0.40 0.89
CA VAL A 133 16.80 -0.28 0.62
C VAL A 133 17.67 -0.31 1.88
N PHE A 134 17.88 -1.50 2.42
CA PHE A 134 18.91 -1.76 3.42
C PHE A 134 20.24 -2.01 2.72
N SER A 135 21.29 -1.34 3.17
CA SER A 135 22.65 -1.47 2.65
C SER A 135 23.68 -1.42 3.77
N PRO A 136 24.90 -1.99 3.59
CA PRO A 136 25.93 -1.91 4.62
C PRO A 136 26.35 -0.45 4.84
N LEU A 137 26.61 -0.09 6.09
CA LEU A 137 27.00 1.26 6.48
C LEU A 137 28.19 1.76 5.64
N GLY A 138 28.03 2.92 5.03
CA GLY A 138 29.04 3.53 4.15
C GLY A 138 29.01 3.04 2.70
N THR A 139 28.12 2.12 2.36
CA THR A 139 27.86 1.72 0.97
C THR A 139 26.72 2.56 0.41
N PRO A 140 26.87 3.21 -0.76
CA PRO A 140 25.77 3.88 -1.41
C PRO A 140 24.64 2.89 -1.76
N ALA A 141 23.44 3.13 -1.24
CA ALA A 141 22.25 2.41 -1.69
C ALA A 141 21.94 2.75 -3.15
N VAL A 142 21.34 1.81 -3.86
CA VAL A 142 20.95 1.95 -5.27
C VAL A 142 19.47 1.65 -5.36
N ALA A 143 18.70 2.57 -5.95
CA ALA A 143 17.29 2.35 -6.26
C ALA A 143 17.12 1.21 -7.27
N SER A 144 15.94 0.58 -7.26
CA SER A 144 15.55 -0.33 -8.32
C SER A 144 15.47 0.42 -9.65
N ALA A 145 15.53 -0.32 -10.76
CA ALA A 145 15.14 0.26 -12.05
C ALA A 145 13.67 0.72 -11.97
N PRO A 146 13.28 1.78 -12.71
CA PRO A 146 11.90 2.25 -12.72
C PRO A 146 10.92 1.10 -12.99
N PHE A 147 9.86 1.01 -12.20
CA PHE A 147 8.88 -0.06 -12.36
C PHE A 147 8.23 -0.02 -13.75
N ASP A 148 8.27 -1.14 -14.45
CA ASP A 148 7.63 -1.32 -15.76
C ASP A 148 6.14 -1.64 -15.56
N TRP A 149 5.34 -0.58 -15.48
CA TRP A 149 3.91 -0.68 -15.23
C TRP A 149 3.20 -1.49 -16.33
N PRO A 150 2.48 -2.56 -15.96
CA PRO A 150 1.66 -3.28 -16.93
C PRO A 150 0.61 -2.34 -17.57
N PRO A 151 0.27 -2.52 -18.86
CA PRO A 151 -0.57 -1.57 -19.60
C PRO A 151 -1.96 -1.29 -19.02
N GLN A 152 -2.46 -2.15 -18.13
CA GLN A 152 -3.76 -1.98 -17.48
C GLN A 152 -3.77 -0.94 -16.33
N TYR A 153 -2.60 -0.41 -15.94
CA TYR A 153 -2.44 0.56 -14.85
C TYR A 153 -2.13 1.97 -15.36
#